data_AF-X1F6N6-F1
#
_entry.id   AF-X1F6N6-F1
#
_cell.length_a   1.000
_cell.length_b   1.000
_cell.length_c   1.000
_cell.angle_alpha   90.00
_cell.angle_beta   90.00
_cell.angle_gamma   90.00
#
_symmetry.space_group_name_H-M   'P 1'
#
loop_
_entity.id
_entity.type
_entity.pdbx_description
1 polymer ?
#
loop_
_entity_poly.entity_id
_entity_poly.type
_entity_poly.pdbx_seq_one_letter_code
_entity_poly.pdbx_strand_id
1 'polypeptide(L)'
;AAAEREMREETGYIFADAEHVVTLNADPARYANRMHLVRARVTSAGPAQPDPGEDIAVLRVPRAEALQLAQSGAIVGAVHAAMLLIGLSGTG
;
A
#
# COMPACT_ATOMS: atom_id res chain seq x y z
N ALA A 1 12.79 5.50 -4.34
CA ALA A 1 12.87 5.19 -5.79
C ALA A 1 11.61 4.49 -6.31
N ALA A 2 11.47 3.15 -6.21
CA ALA A 2 10.29 2.46 -6.78
C ALA A 2 8.96 2.90 -6.14
N ALA A 3 8.85 2.91 -4.81
CA ALA A 3 7.65 3.34 -4.09
C ALA A 3 7.19 4.78 -4.46
N GLU A 4 8.14 5.69 -4.74
CA GLU A 4 7.82 7.06 -5.16
C GLU A 4 7.33 7.14 -6.61
N ARG A 5 7.79 6.24 -7.49
CA ARG A 5 7.32 6.17 -8.87
C ARG A 5 5.90 5.63 -8.90
N GLU A 6 5.69 4.42 -8.38
CA GLU A 6 4.38 3.73 -8.38
C GLU A 6 3.31 4.58 -7.71
N MET A 7 3.58 5.14 -6.52
CA MET A 7 2.58 5.94 -5.80
C MET A 7 2.11 7.15 -6.62
N ARG A 8 3.01 7.84 -7.33
CA ARG A 8 2.64 8.97 -8.18
C ARG A 8 1.89 8.51 -9.42
N GLU A 9 2.32 7.41 -10.02
CA GLU A 9 1.75 6.85 -11.23
C GLU A 9 0.34 6.34 -10.99
N GLU A 10 0.16 5.40 -10.06
CA GLU A 10 -1.13 4.77 -9.80
C GLU A 10 -2.13 5.69 -9.08
N THR A 11 -1.64 6.60 -8.23
CA THR A 11 -2.53 7.38 -7.34
C THR A 11 -2.44 8.90 -7.49
N GLY A 12 -1.40 9.41 -8.16
CA GLY A 12 -1.13 10.85 -8.22
C GLY A 12 -0.52 11.45 -6.95
N TYR A 13 -0.33 10.68 -5.88
CA TYR A 13 0.20 11.20 -4.61
C TYR A 13 1.72 11.36 -4.62
N ILE A 14 2.16 12.44 -3.99
CA ILE A 14 3.57 12.68 -3.61
C ILE A 14 3.63 12.61 -2.08
N PHE A 15 4.71 12.02 -1.55
CA PHE A 15 4.90 11.85 -0.11
C PHE A 15 6.29 12.30 0.34
N ALA A 16 6.42 12.48 1.65
CA ALA A 16 7.66 12.71 2.37
C ALA A 16 7.72 11.83 3.63
N ASP A 17 8.82 11.92 4.38
CA ASP A 17 9.04 11.19 5.64
C ASP A 17 8.82 9.68 5.50
N ALA A 18 9.32 9.11 4.39
CA ALA A 18 9.14 7.72 4.08
C ALA A 18 10.02 6.83 4.96
N GLU A 19 9.41 5.83 5.57
CA GLU A 19 10.08 4.79 6.34
C GLU A 19 9.72 3.40 5.81
N HIS A 20 10.72 2.52 5.75
CA HIS A 20 10.48 1.11 5.47
C HIS A 20 10.04 0.41 6.76
N VAL A 21 8.84 -0.19 6.74
CA VAL A 21 8.24 -0.83 7.92
C VAL A 21 8.59 -2.32 7.97
N VAL A 22 8.33 -3.06 6.89
CA VAL A 22 8.55 -4.51 6.85
C VAL A 22 8.69 -5.02 5.42
N THR A 23 9.42 -6.11 5.24
CA THR A 23 9.46 -6.88 3.99
C THR A 23 8.85 -8.26 4.22
N LEU A 24 7.90 -8.63 3.36
CA LEU A 24 7.21 -9.93 3.40
C LEU A 24 7.34 -10.66 2.07
N ASN A 25 7.05 -11.95 2.08
CA ASN A 25 6.90 -12.77 0.88
C ASN A 25 5.51 -13.42 0.93
N ALA A 26 4.81 -13.44 -0.21
CA ALA A 26 3.44 -13.94 -0.28
C ALA A 26 3.33 -15.45 -0.15
N ASP A 27 4.32 -16.17 -0.66
CA ASP A 27 4.39 -17.62 -0.62
C ASP A 27 5.85 -18.06 -0.81
N PRO A 28 6.62 -18.19 0.28
CA PRO A 28 8.05 -18.43 0.18
C PRO A 28 8.38 -19.83 -0.34
N ALA A 29 7.39 -20.74 -0.39
CA ALA A 29 7.55 -22.06 -0.98
C ALA A 29 7.45 -22.04 -2.51
N ARG A 30 6.72 -21.07 -3.09
CA ARG A 30 6.49 -20.98 -4.55
C ARG A 30 7.24 -19.84 -5.22
N TYR A 31 7.45 -18.73 -4.53
CA TYR A 31 7.98 -17.51 -5.13
C TYR A 31 9.10 -16.89 -4.29
N ALA A 32 10.08 -16.29 -4.96
CA ALA A 32 11.16 -15.54 -4.33
C ALA A 32 10.88 -14.03 -4.25
N ASN A 33 9.75 -13.56 -4.80
CA ASN A 33 9.41 -12.14 -4.81
C ASN A 33 9.19 -11.61 -3.39
N ARG A 34 9.55 -10.34 -3.19
CA ARG A 34 9.41 -9.67 -1.90
C ARG A 34 8.52 -8.45 -2.08
N MET A 35 7.68 -8.22 -1.09
CA MET A 35 6.82 -7.05 -1.01
C MET A 35 7.32 -6.20 0.15
N HIS A 36 7.52 -4.91 -0.10
CA HIS A 36 8.09 -3.97 0.86
C HIS A 36 7.03 -2.95 1.26
N LEU A 37 6.70 -2.89 2.55
CA LEU A 37 5.79 -1.87 3.08
C LEU A 37 6.58 -0.61 3.40
N VAL A 38 6.24 0.49 2.74
CA VAL A 38 6.74 1.83 3.06
C VAL A 38 5.58 2.65 3.61
N ARG A 39 5.80 3.28 4.77
CA ARG A 39 4.87 4.23 5.37
C ARG A 39 5.41 5.64 5.13
N ALA A 40 4.56 6.55 4.71
CA ALA A 40 4.97 7.90 4.39
C ALA A 40 3.80 8.88 4.60
N ARG A 41 4.14 10.17 4.73
CA ARG A 41 3.16 11.25 4.83
C ARG A 41 2.92 11.87 3.46
N VAL A 42 1.69 11.81 2.98
CA VAL A 42 1.29 12.49 1.73
C VAL A 42 1.47 14.00 1.91
N THR A 43 2.12 14.64 0.93
CA THR A 43 2.40 16.08 0.91
C THR A 43 1.61 16.81 -0.16
N SER A 44 1.32 16.15 -1.28
CA SER A 44 0.47 16.70 -2.34
C SER A 44 -0.14 15.60 -3.20
N ALA A 45 -1.10 16.00 -4.04
CA ALA A 45 -1.80 15.11 -4.97
C ALA A 45 -1.87 15.78 -6.35
N GLY A 46 -1.71 14.96 -7.39
CA GLY A 46 -1.91 15.31 -8.79
C GLY A 46 -2.77 14.25 -9.50
N PRO A 47 -2.84 14.29 -10.84
CA PRO A 47 -3.56 13.26 -11.59
C PRO A 47 -2.80 11.92 -11.56
N ALA A 48 -3.53 10.84 -11.31
CA ALA A 48 -3.04 9.48 -11.54
C ALA A 48 -2.89 9.21 -13.04
N GLN A 49 -1.90 8.43 -13.40
CA GLN A 49 -1.50 8.03 -14.75
C GLN A 49 -1.08 6.55 -14.74
N PRO A 50 -2.01 5.62 -14.47
CA PRO A 50 -1.70 4.19 -14.44
C PRO A 50 -1.29 3.68 -15.82
N ASP A 51 -0.48 2.62 -15.83
CA ASP A 51 0.06 2.03 -17.05
C ASP A 51 -1.04 1.29 -17.86
N PRO A 52 -0.87 1.12 -19.19
CA PRO A 52 -1.84 0.40 -20.00
C PRO A 52 -2.10 -1.03 -19.49
N GLY A 53 -3.34 -1.32 -19.10
CA GLY A 53 -3.75 -2.63 -18.56
C GLY A 53 -3.99 -2.63 -17.05
N GLU A 54 -3.66 -1.54 -16.38
CA GLU A 54 -4.01 -1.32 -14.98
C GLU A 54 -5.42 -0.73 -14.87
N ASP A 55 -6.29 -1.40 -14.09
CA ASP A 55 -7.63 -0.93 -13.74
C ASP A 55 -7.67 -0.65 -12.24
N ILE A 56 -7.34 0.59 -11.88
CA ILE A 56 -7.12 1.02 -10.50
C ILE A 56 -8.01 2.21 -10.17
N ALA A 57 -8.64 2.17 -9.00
CA ALA A 57 -9.35 3.30 -8.41
C ALA A 57 -8.74 3.65 -7.04
N VAL A 58 -8.52 4.95 -6.80
CA VAL A 58 -7.98 5.44 -5.53
C VAL A 58 -9.14 5.74 -4.57
N LEU A 59 -9.21 5.00 -3.46
CA LEU A 59 -10.15 5.25 -2.37
C LEU A 59 -9.42 5.75 -1.13
N ARG A 60 -9.87 6.89 -0.61
CA ARG A 60 -9.46 7.37 0.72
C ARG A 60 -10.49 6.95 1.73
N VAL A 61 -10.09 6.12 2.67
CA VAL A 61 -10.93 5.66 3.77
C VAL A 61 -10.31 6.07 5.11
N PRO A 62 -11.13 6.30 6.15
CA PRO A 62 -10.61 6.46 7.50
C PRO A 62 -9.79 5.24 7.94
N ARG A 63 -8.83 5.47 8.82
CA ARG A 63 -7.98 4.41 9.39
C ARG A 63 -8.76 3.21 9.93
N ALA A 64 -9.88 3.47 10.63
CA ALA A 64 -10.72 2.42 11.19
C ALA A 64 -11.36 1.54 10.11
N GLU A 65 -11.78 2.15 9.00
CA GLU A 65 -12.34 1.43 7.85
C GLU A 65 -11.27 0.61 7.12
N ALA A 66 -10.06 1.15 6.95
CA ALA A 66 -8.93 0.39 6.39
C ALA A 66 -8.61 -0.87 7.21
N LEU A 67 -8.64 -0.76 8.55
CA LEU A 67 -8.48 -1.91 9.44
C LEU A 67 -9.62 -2.92 9.28
N GLN A 68 -10.88 -2.46 9.21
CA GLN A 68 -12.04 -3.31 8.99
C GLN A 68 -11.94 -4.06 7.64
N LEU A 69 -11.54 -3.38 6.56
CA LEU A 69 -11.38 -3.99 5.24
C LEU A 69 -10.33 -5.10 5.25
N ALA A 70 -9.20 -4.88 5.93
CA ALA A 70 -8.15 -5.88 6.08
C ALA A 70 -8.60 -7.09 6.93
N GLN A 71 -9.43 -6.87 7.95
CA GLN A 71 -9.90 -7.94 8.86
C GLN A 71 -11.10 -8.72 8.33
N SER A 72 -11.95 -8.09 7.51
CA SER A 72 -13.20 -8.68 7.03
C SER A 72 -13.03 -9.64 5.85
N GLY A 73 -11.84 -9.67 5.23
CA GLY A 73 -11.60 -10.43 3.99
C GLY A 73 -11.98 -9.67 2.71
N ALA A 74 -12.40 -8.40 2.81
CA ALA A 74 -12.59 -7.54 1.64
C ALA A 74 -11.26 -7.31 0.88
N ILE A 75 -10.14 -7.28 1.61
CA ILE A 75 -8.80 -7.36 1.03
C ILE A 75 -8.39 -8.83 0.92
N VAL A 76 -8.60 -9.43 -0.26
CA VAL A 76 -8.37 -10.86 -0.51
C VAL A 76 -6.89 -11.24 -0.62
N GLY A 77 -6.02 -10.28 -0.96
CA GLY A 77 -4.58 -10.50 -1.03
C GLY A 77 -3.97 -10.59 0.37
N ALA A 78 -3.58 -11.79 0.81
CA ALA A 78 -3.11 -12.04 2.17
C ALA A 78 -1.96 -11.12 2.61
N VAL A 79 -0.98 -10.87 1.73
CA VAL A 79 0.12 -9.94 2.06
C VAL A 79 -0.36 -8.50 2.17
N HIS A 80 -1.27 -8.06 1.29
CA HIS A 80 -1.83 -6.71 1.37
C HIS A 80 -2.62 -6.52 2.68
N ALA A 81 -3.44 -7.49 3.07
CA ALA A 81 -4.14 -7.47 4.35
C ALA A 81 -3.17 -7.41 5.53
N ALA A 82 -2.13 -8.24 5.53
CA ALA A 82 -1.09 -8.24 6.57
C ALA A 82 -0.34 -6.90 6.62
N MET A 83 -0.01 -6.30 5.48
CA MET A 83 0.67 -5.01 5.41
C MET A 83 -0.19 -3.86 5.94
N LEU A 84 -1.49 -3.84 5.63
CA LEU A 84 -2.41 -2.86 6.23
C LEU A 84 -2.46 -2.99 7.75
N LEU A 85 -2.59 -4.22 8.26
CA LEU A 85 -2.60 -4.48 9.70
C LEU A 85 -1.29 -4.05 10.36
N ILE A 86 -0.13 -4.41 9.81
CA ILE A 86 1.18 -4.04 10.37
C ILE A 86 1.41 -2.54 10.27
N GLY A 87 1.16 -1.92 9.12
CA GLY A 87 1.39 -0.49 8.90
C GLY A 87 0.51 0.42 9.77
N LEU A 88 -0.68 -0.09 10.12
CA LEU A 88 -1.63 0.54 11.01
C LEU A 88 -1.55 -0.01 12.45
N SER A 89 -0.58 -0.86 12.77
CA SER A 89 -0.31 -1.27 14.16
C SER A 89 0.55 -0.20 14.84
N GLY A 90 0.02 0.44 15.89
CA GLY A 90 0.69 1.51 16.64
C GLY A 90 -0.18 2.75 16.81
N THR A 91 0.08 3.57 17.82
CA THR A 91 -0.65 4.83 18.07
C THR A 91 -0.32 5.87 17.00
N GLY A 92 -1.25 6.06 16.07
CA GLY A 92 -1.38 7.25 15.25
C GLY A 92 -2.73 7.89 15.53
#